data_AF-A0A662V2J9-F1
#
_entry.id   AF-A0A662V2J9-F1
#
_cell.length_a   1.000
_cell.length_b   1.000
_cell.length_c   1.000
_cell.angle_alpha   90.00
_cell.angle_beta   90.00
_cell.angle_gamma   90.00
#
_symmetry.space_group_name_H-M   'P 1'
#
loop_
_entity.id
_entity.type
_entity.pdbx_description
1 polymer ?
#
loop_
_entity_poly.entity_id
_entity_poly.type
_entity_poly.pdbx_seq_one_letter_code
_entity_poly.pdbx_strand_id
1 'polypeptide(L)'
;MAGLDPFLGLGFLALYLLLGTAIAVASRRRAGADSRGYFVAGYSLGGFLSAMTYAATTYSAFMMVGLVGLSYATGVGALGFELLYLIATLTLLTLYAPRVWEEARRRGWVSPAEMLGSLYGSRALQVLVAALYLVALIPYASAQLVGIGKLFAAVPGGYPLGVSIGAAVVLLWTAMAGIWSVATTDAFQGLWMLTAATGFVLWVALFLAPSRGISVAEAFSLLGREGYLGLRAPWSLAVFLAYTIPWIFFAVTNPQVVQRIYMPRDRNALRRMIVYFALFGLTYTALVTFTGLVARGLAIAGEFPVVRDRDLVTPVLLGYAHPLLAAFVFTSIVAAAVSTADSIVLTLTS
;
A
#
# COMPACT_ATOMS: atom_id res chain seq x y z
N MET A 1 -14.17 -10.58 18.43
CA MET A 1 -14.37 -10.56 16.96
C MET A 1 -14.78 -11.97 16.56
N ALA A 2 -16.08 -12.19 16.29
CA ALA A 2 -16.65 -13.53 16.05
C ALA A 2 -16.83 -13.88 14.56
N GLY A 3 -16.39 -13.02 13.63
CA GLY A 3 -16.67 -13.16 12.19
C GLY A 3 -15.53 -13.70 11.31
N LEU A 4 -14.27 -13.69 11.78
CA LEU A 4 -13.17 -14.32 11.07
C LEU A 4 -13.05 -15.77 11.52
N ASP A 5 -13.58 -16.69 10.71
CA ASP A 5 -13.24 -18.10 10.84
C ASP A 5 -11.73 -18.25 10.57
N PRO A 6 -10.92 -18.62 11.58
CA PRO A 6 -9.48 -18.71 11.42
C PRO A 6 -9.05 -19.68 10.32
N PHE A 7 -9.83 -20.74 10.08
CA PHE A 7 -9.51 -21.72 9.04
C PHE A 7 -9.77 -21.15 7.65
N LEU A 8 -10.85 -20.40 7.45
CA LEU A 8 -11.08 -19.70 6.18
C LEU A 8 -10.05 -18.60 5.93
N GLY A 9 -9.69 -17.83 6.95
CA GLY A 9 -8.63 -16.81 6.85
C GLY A 9 -7.29 -17.42 6.45
N LEU A 10 -6.88 -18.49 7.11
CA LEU A 10 -5.65 -19.23 6.77
C LEU A 10 -5.75 -19.92 5.39
N GLY A 11 -6.92 -20.42 5.01
CA GLY A 11 -7.15 -21.01 3.68
C GLY A 11 -7.00 -20.00 2.55
N PHE A 12 -7.60 -18.81 2.69
CA PHE A 12 -7.42 -17.71 1.73
C PHE A 12 -5.97 -17.23 1.68
N LEU A 13 -5.31 -17.12 2.84
CA LEU A 13 -3.89 -16.79 2.91
C LEU A 13 -3.04 -17.83 2.18
N ALA A 14 -3.28 -19.13 2.41
CA ALA A 14 -2.58 -20.19 1.72
C ALA A 14 -2.81 -20.14 0.21
N LEU A 15 -4.04 -19.92 -0.25
CA LEU A 15 -4.36 -19.74 -1.68
C LEU A 15 -3.59 -18.56 -2.28
N TYR A 16 -3.62 -17.40 -1.62
CA TYR A 16 -2.87 -16.22 -2.01
C TYR A 16 -1.36 -16.49 -2.11
N LEU A 17 -0.79 -17.17 -1.10
CA LEU A 17 0.63 -17.52 -1.08
C LEU A 17 1.00 -18.52 -2.18
N LEU A 18 0.16 -19.52 -2.44
CA LEU A 18 0.37 -20.50 -3.50
C LEU A 18 0.34 -19.83 -4.88
N LEU A 19 -0.67 -19.00 -5.15
CA LEU A 19 -0.80 -18.28 -6.42
C LEU A 19 0.35 -17.29 -6.62
N GLY A 20 0.67 -16.50 -5.59
CA GLY A 20 1.78 -15.55 -5.65
C GLY A 20 3.13 -16.25 -5.84
N THR A 21 3.38 -17.37 -5.14
CA THR A 21 4.59 -18.18 -5.32
C THR A 21 4.67 -18.77 -6.72
N ALA A 22 3.57 -19.29 -7.26
CA ALA A 22 3.52 -19.81 -8.63
C ALA A 22 3.85 -18.72 -9.66
N ILE A 23 3.30 -17.51 -9.48
CA ILE A 23 3.60 -16.34 -10.32
C ILE A 23 5.08 -15.96 -10.19
N ALA A 24 5.61 -15.85 -8.97
CA ALA A 24 7.00 -15.51 -8.71
C ALA A 24 7.98 -16.49 -9.38
N VAL A 25 7.73 -17.79 -9.25
CA VAL A 25 8.55 -18.85 -9.85
C VAL A 25 8.46 -18.85 -11.37
N ALA A 26 7.26 -18.64 -11.94
CA ALA A 26 7.09 -18.54 -13.39
C ALA A 26 7.85 -17.33 -13.98
N SER A 27 7.83 -16.19 -13.27
CA SER A 27 8.49 -14.94 -13.68
C SER A 27 10.01 -14.98 -13.54
N ARG A 28 10.56 -15.84 -12.68
CA ARG A 28 12.02 -15.97 -12.47
C ARG A 28 12.79 -16.23 -13.76
N ARG A 29 12.19 -16.92 -14.73
CA ARG A 29 12.80 -17.21 -16.04
C ARG A 29 13.12 -15.95 -16.85
N ARG A 30 12.54 -14.80 -16.49
CA ARG A 30 12.77 -13.51 -17.14
C ARG A 30 13.86 -12.68 -16.46
N ALA A 31 14.33 -13.08 -15.28
CA ALA A 31 15.40 -12.36 -14.58
C ALA A 31 16.70 -12.45 -15.38
N GLY A 32 17.31 -11.29 -15.66
CA GLY A 32 18.64 -11.24 -16.25
C GLY A 32 19.72 -11.64 -15.23
N ALA A 33 20.85 -12.14 -15.72
CA ALA A 33 21.95 -12.58 -14.87
C ALA A 33 22.79 -11.41 -14.28
N ASP A 34 22.62 -10.19 -14.80
CA ASP A 34 23.32 -8.99 -14.35
C ASP A 34 22.47 -8.14 -13.37
N SER A 35 23.11 -7.22 -12.65
CA SER A 35 22.45 -6.36 -11.67
C SER A 35 21.29 -5.56 -12.27
N ARG A 36 21.40 -5.13 -13.54
CA ARG A 36 20.31 -4.40 -14.22
C ARG A 36 19.10 -5.31 -14.46
N GLY A 37 19.33 -6.53 -14.92
CA GLY A 37 18.28 -7.54 -15.07
C GLY A 37 17.60 -7.88 -13.74
N TYR A 38 18.39 -7.94 -12.66
CA TYR A 38 17.89 -8.31 -11.33
C TYR A 38 17.15 -7.17 -10.61
N PHE A 39 17.63 -5.93 -10.63
CA PHE A 39 17.06 -4.83 -9.84
C PHE A 39 16.09 -3.94 -10.61
N VAL A 40 16.27 -3.78 -11.92
CA VAL A 40 15.48 -2.83 -12.74
C VAL A 40 14.92 -3.44 -14.03
N ALA A 41 14.90 -4.78 -14.11
CA ALA A 41 14.35 -5.57 -15.22
C ALA A 41 15.01 -5.21 -16.57
N GLY A 42 16.27 -4.77 -16.56
CA GLY A 42 16.95 -4.28 -17.76
C GLY A 42 16.20 -3.13 -18.45
N TYR A 43 15.42 -2.36 -17.69
CA TYR A 43 14.55 -1.30 -18.21
C TYR A 43 13.56 -1.81 -19.27
N SER A 44 12.87 -2.92 -18.99
CA SER A 44 11.99 -3.57 -19.98
C SER A 44 10.54 -3.77 -19.52
N LEU A 45 10.14 -3.20 -18.38
CA LEU A 45 8.76 -3.35 -17.90
C LEU A 45 7.75 -2.61 -18.78
N GLY A 46 6.64 -3.28 -19.09
CA GLY A 46 5.49 -2.65 -19.75
C GLY A 46 4.72 -1.76 -18.77
N GLY A 47 4.02 -0.74 -19.30
CA GLY A 47 3.39 0.29 -18.46
C GLY A 47 2.39 -0.21 -17.42
N PHE A 48 1.67 -1.31 -17.69
CA PHE A 48 0.77 -1.93 -16.70
C PHE A 48 1.55 -2.50 -15.51
N LEU A 49 2.56 -3.35 -15.76
CA LEU A 49 3.39 -3.90 -14.68
C LEU A 49 4.12 -2.80 -13.93
N SER A 50 4.66 -1.79 -14.63
CA SER A 50 5.27 -0.62 -13.99
C SER A 50 4.30 0.11 -13.07
N ALA A 51 3.04 0.31 -13.49
CA ALA A 51 2.03 0.96 -12.65
C ALA A 51 1.71 0.14 -11.41
N MET A 52 1.51 -1.15 -11.59
CA MET A 52 1.11 -2.04 -10.50
C MET A 52 2.22 -2.21 -9.47
N THR A 53 3.48 -2.38 -9.89
CA THR A 53 4.60 -2.43 -8.94
C THR A 53 4.81 -1.11 -8.23
N TYR A 54 4.68 0.02 -8.94
CA TYR A 54 4.73 1.34 -8.30
C TYR A 54 3.60 1.50 -7.28
N ALA A 55 2.37 1.10 -7.62
CA ALA A 55 1.19 1.17 -6.76
C ALA A 55 1.31 0.26 -5.53
N ALA A 56 1.65 -1.02 -5.71
CA ALA A 56 1.77 -2.00 -4.63
C ALA A 56 2.96 -1.72 -3.69
N THR A 57 4.02 -1.11 -4.20
CA THR A 57 5.14 -0.59 -3.39
C THR A 57 4.71 0.61 -2.54
N THR A 58 3.81 1.45 -3.07
CA THR A 58 3.36 2.68 -2.43
C THR A 58 2.27 2.42 -1.40
N TYR A 59 1.27 1.62 -1.77
CA TYR A 59 0.06 1.39 -1.00
C TYR A 59 0.20 0.17 -0.11
N SER A 60 0.65 0.42 1.11
CA SER A 60 0.94 -0.60 2.12
C SER A 60 -0.27 -1.02 2.96
N ALA A 61 -0.06 -1.83 4.00
CA ALA A 61 -1.09 -2.11 5.02
C ALA A 61 -1.68 -0.84 5.65
N PHE A 62 -0.98 0.30 5.55
CA PHE A 62 -1.52 1.61 5.88
C PHE A 62 -2.90 1.85 5.25
N MET A 63 -3.17 1.44 4.02
CA MET A 63 -4.44 1.75 3.36
C MET A 63 -5.63 1.15 4.12
N MET A 64 -5.71 -0.18 4.19
CA MET A 64 -6.87 -0.85 4.76
C MET A 64 -6.89 -0.86 6.29
N VAL A 65 -5.77 -0.63 6.98
CA VAL A 65 -5.74 -0.53 8.45
C VAL A 65 -5.68 0.94 8.88
N GLY A 66 -4.61 1.63 8.49
CA GLY A 66 -4.31 2.99 8.93
C GLY A 66 -5.26 4.05 8.37
N LEU A 67 -5.54 4.06 7.07
CA LEU A 67 -6.33 5.11 6.40
C LEU A 67 -7.84 4.92 6.63
N VAL A 68 -8.34 3.67 6.69
CA VAL A 68 -9.71 3.39 7.19
C VAL A 68 -9.85 3.94 8.61
N GLY A 69 -8.92 3.58 9.51
CA GLY A 69 -8.91 4.02 10.89
C GLY A 69 -8.76 5.54 11.04
N LEU A 70 -7.88 6.15 10.27
CA LEU A 70 -7.66 7.60 10.26
C LEU A 70 -8.94 8.31 9.80
N SER A 71 -9.56 7.86 8.71
CA SER A 71 -10.83 8.44 8.22
C SER A 71 -11.96 8.27 9.23
N TYR A 72 -12.02 7.13 9.91
CA TYR A 72 -12.95 6.89 11.01
C TYR A 72 -12.72 7.86 12.18
N ALA A 73 -11.47 8.05 12.58
CA ALA A 73 -11.11 8.85 13.75
C ALA A 73 -11.15 10.36 13.50
N THR A 74 -10.82 10.80 12.29
CA THR A 74 -10.56 12.22 11.98
C THR A 74 -11.37 12.78 10.83
N GLY A 75 -12.25 11.97 10.22
CA GLY A 75 -13.18 12.44 9.21
C GLY A 75 -12.53 12.71 7.85
N VAL A 76 -13.18 13.55 7.04
CA VAL A 76 -12.86 13.76 5.62
C VAL A 76 -11.49 14.40 5.39
N GLY A 77 -10.88 15.03 6.41
CA GLY A 77 -9.53 15.56 6.28
C GLY A 77 -8.48 14.48 5.97
N ALA A 78 -8.73 13.21 6.36
CA ALA A 78 -7.89 12.07 5.98
C ALA A 78 -7.87 11.85 4.46
N LEU A 79 -9.04 11.99 3.81
CA LEU A 79 -9.15 11.96 2.36
C LEU A 79 -8.42 13.15 1.73
N GLY A 80 -8.57 14.36 2.28
CA GLY A 80 -7.86 15.55 1.80
C GLY A 80 -6.34 15.41 1.83
N PHE A 81 -5.80 14.89 2.94
CA PHE A 81 -4.38 14.58 3.10
C PHE A 81 -3.88 13.60 2.02
N GLU A 82 -4.58 12.48 1.84
CA GLU A 82 -4.16 11.43 0.91
C GLU A 82 -4.32 11.87 -0.57
N LEU A 83 -5.35 12.66 -0.89
CA LEU A 83 -5.53 13.23 -2.23
C LEU A 83 -4.44 14.26 -2.55
N LEU A 84 -4.04 15.09 -1.59
CA LEU A 84 -2.96 16.06 -1.81
C LEU A 84 -1.62 15.34 -2.02
N TYR A 85 -1.37 14.25 -1.29
CA TYR A 85 -0.27 13.34 -1.57
C TYR A 85 -0.31 12.80 -3.00
N LEU A 86 -1.46 12.29 -3.45
CA LEU A 86 -1.61 11.74 -4.79
C LEU A 86 -1.36 12.81 -5.86
N ILE A 87 -1.94 14.00 -5.73
CA ILE A 87 -1.75 15.11 -6.67
C ILE A 87 -0.27 15.53 -6.71
N ALA A 88 0.38 15.66 -5.56
CA ALA A 88 1.81 15.97 -5.49
C ALA A 88 2.67 14.90 -6.16
N THR A 89 2.40 13.62 -5.88
CA THR A 89 3.10 12.50 -6.50
C THR A 89 2.94 12.51 -8.02
N LEU A 90 1.71 12.70 -8.52
CA LEU A 90 1.47 12.76 -9.96
C LEU A 90 2.16 13.96 -10.61
N THR A 91 2.20 15.09 -9.91
CA THR A 91 2.93 16.28 -10.37
C THR A 91 4.43 15.99 -10.45
N LEU A 92 5.03 15.45 -9.39
CA LEU A 92 6.45 15.09 -9.35
C LEU A 92 6.80 14.04 -10.41
N LEU A 93 5.98 13.00 -10.56
CA LEU A 93 6.18 11.99 -11.60
C LEU A 93 6.08 12.58 -13.00
N THR A 94 5.10 13.42 -13.27
CA THR A 94 4.92 14.00 -14.61
C THR A 94 6.07 14.94 -14.97
N LEU A 95 6.58 15.72 -14.01
CA LEU A 95 7.64 16.70 -14.24
C LEU A 95 9.04 16.09 -14.25
N TYR A 96 9.35 15.19 -13.32
CA TYR A 96 10.72 14.72 -13.08
C TYR A 96 10.97 13.28 -13.54
N ALA A 97 9.97 12.40 -13.52
CA ALA A 97 10.19 10.99 -13.88
C ALA A 97 10.74 10.79 -15.31
N PRO A 98 10.33 11.55 -16.36
CA PRO A 98 10.90 11.38 -17.69
C PRO A 98 12.41 11.62 -17.74
N ARG A 99 12.89 12.67 -17.06
CA ARG A 99 14.32 12.98 -17.01
C ARG A 99 15.09 11.94 -16.21
N VAL A 100 14.56 11.53 -15.06
CA VAL A 100 15.17 10.49 -14.21
C VAL A 100 15.25 9.16 -14.97
N TRP A 101 14.19 8.80 -15.69
CA TRP A 101 14.12 7.60 -16.52
C TRP A 101 15.13 7.61 -17.68
N GLU A 102 15.26 8.73 -18.40
CA GLU A 102 16.25 8.89 -19.48
C GLU A 102 17.69 8.76 -18.95
N GLU A 103 18.00 9.43 -17.84
CA GLU A 103 19.33 9.39 -17.21
C GLU A 103 19.68 8.02 -16.64
N ALA A 104 18.72 7.33 -16.03
CA ALA A 104 18.92 5.97 -15.53
C ALA A 104 19.38 5.02 -16.64
N ARG A 105 18.78 5.14 -17.83
CA ARG A 105 19.17 4.34 -19.01
C ARG A 105 20.53 4.72 -19.56
N ARG A 106 20.81 6.02 -19.63
CA ARG A 106 22.08 6.54 -20.16
C ARG A 106 23.27 6.15 -19.29
N ARG A 107 23.09 6.20 -17.96
CA ARG A 107 24.16 5.99 -16.98
C ARG A 107 24.15 4.58 -16.37
N GLY A 108 23.11 3.80 -16.61
CA GLY A 108 23.00 2.41 -16.14
C GLY A 108 22.62 2.28 -14.67
N TRP A 109 21.92 3.27 -14.09
CA TRP A 109 21.56 3.26 -12.67
C TRP A 109 20.65 2.08 -12.30
N VAL A 110 20.98 1.42 -11.20
CA VAL A 110 20.15 0.35 -10.60
C VAL A 110 19.58 0.75 -9.24
N SER A 111 20.19 1.72 -8.54
CA SER A 111 19.70 2.18 -7.23
C SER A 111 19.62 3.72 -7.11
N PRO A 112 18.71 4.26 -6.28
CA PRO A 112 18.62 5.70 -6.04
C PRO A 112 19.85 6.31 -5.37
N ALA A 113 20.58 5.53 -4.55
CA ALA A 113 21.84 5.97 -3.98
C ALA A 113 22.91 6.17 -5.08
N GLU A 114 22.98 5.25 -6.04
CA GLU A 114 23.84 5.37 -7.23
C GLU A 114 23.45 6.58 -8.08
N MET A 115 22.15 6.81 -8.30
CA MET A 115 21.66 8.01 -8.99
C MET A 115 22.21 9.29 -8.37
N LEU A 116 22.08 9.47 -7.05
CA LEU A 116 22.59 10.66 -6.37
C LEU A 116 24.12 10.75 -6.44
N GLY A 117 24.84 9.64 -6.21
CA GLY A 117 26.29 9.60 -6.37
C GLY A 117 26.77 10.04 -7.76
N SER A 118 26.09 9.54 -8.80
CA SER A 118 26.40 9.83 -10.21
C SER A 118 26.04 11.26 -10.61
N LEU A 119 24.93 11.82 -10.11
CA LEU A 119 24.52 13.19 -10.41
C LEU A 119 25.49 14.23 -9.82
N TYR A 120 26.00 13.99 -8.62
CA TYR A 120 26.92 14.90 -7.92
C TYR A 120 28.40 14.52 -8.05
N GLY A 121 28.73 13.43 -8.75
CA GLY A 121 30.11 12.96 -8.89
C GLY A 121 30.78 12.57 -7.56
N SER A 122 30.01 12.11 -6.57
CA SER A 122 30.48 11.87 -5.21
C SER A 122 30.15 10.48 -4.70
N ARG A 123 31.18 9.62 -4.59
CA ARG A 123 31.06 8.29 -3.97
C ARG A 123 30.73 8.38 -2.47
N ALA A 124 31.23 9.40 -1.79
CA ALA A 124 30.91 9.65 -0.39
C ALA A 124 29.41 9.92 -0.21
N LEU A 125 28.82 10.74 -1.10
CA LEU A 125 27.38 10.99 -1.09
C LEU A 125 26.59 9.71 -1.37
N GLN A 126 27.00 8.90 -2.34
CA GLN A 126 26.37 7.60 -2.63
C GLN A 126 26.32 6.72 -1.38
N VAL A 127 27.44 6.55 -0.69
CA VAL A 127 27.53 5.71 0.52
C VAL A 127 26.69 6.28 1.65
N LEU A 128 26.74 7.60 1.86
CA LEU A 128 25.95 8.28 2.89
C LEU A 128 24.44 8.09 2.66
N VAL A 129 23.98 8.27 1.43
CA VAL A 129 22.57 8.07 1.05
C VAL A 129 22.17 6.60 1.22
N ALA A 130 23.01 5.65 0.81
CA ALA A 130 22.72 4.23 0.99
C ALA A 130 22.58 3.87 2.48
N ALA A 131 23.48 4.37 3.33
CA ALA A 131 23.40 4.17 4.79
C ALA A 131 22.14 4.79 5.38
N LEU A 132 21.78 6.00 4.94
CA LEU A 132 20.54 6.67 5.37
C LEU A 132 19.30 5.86 4.99
N TYR A 133 19.23 5.34 3.76
CA TYR A 133 18.12 4.49 3.32
C TYR A 133 18.04 3.17 4.10
N LEU A 134 19.17 2.52 4.38
CA LEU A 134 19.21 1.30 5.20
C LEU A 134 18.61 1.56 6.58
N VAL A 135 19.01 2.63 7.26
CA VAL A 135 18.50 2.96 8.59
C VAL A 135 17.03 3.37 8.54
N ALA A 136 16.64 4.20 7.57
CA ALA A 136 15.28 4.75 7.49
C ALA A 136 14.23 3.69 7.12
N LEU A 137 14.60 2.68 6.34
CA LEU A 137 13.65 1.65 5.87
C LEU A 137 13.45 0.48 6.84
N ILE A 138 14.34 0.28 7.83
CA ILE A 138 14.15 -0.76 8.86
C ILE A 138 12.84 -0.54 9.66
N PRO A 139 12.56 0.65 10.23
CA PRO A 139 11.28 0.91 10.88
C PRO A 139 10.09 0.74 9.94
N TYR A 140 10.25 1.12 8.67
CA TYR A 140 9.16 1.05 7.71
C TYR A 140 8.80 -0.40 7.34
N ALA A 141 9.80 -1.25 7.10
CA ALA A 141 9.59 -2.69 6.90
C ALA A 141 8.99 -3.34 8.16
N SER A 142 9.47 -2.95 9.34
CA SER A 142 8.96 -3.44 10.62
C SER A 142 7.48 -3.11 10.80
N ALA A 143 7.04 -1.90 10.41
CA ALA A 143 5.64 -1.50 10.49
C ALA A 143 4.71 -2.39 9.64
N GLN A 144 5.20 -2.93 8.51
CA GLN A 144 4.43 -3.88 7.70
C GLN A 144 4.17 -5.19 8.45
N LEU A 145 5.21 -5.73 9.08
CA LEU A 145 5.11 -6.97 9.88
C LEU A 145 4.22 -6.77 11.11
N VAL A 146 4.33 -5.62 11.78
CA VAL A 146 3.43 -5.24 12.89
C VAL A 146 1.98 -5.18 12.40
N GLY A 147 1.75 -4.60 11.22
CA GLY A 147 0.42 -4.55 10.58
C GLY A 147 -0.17 -5.94 10.38
N ILE A 148 0.61 -6.89 9.83
CA ILE A 148 0.19 -8.29 9.70
C ILE A 148 -0.09 -8.90 11.08
N GLY A 149 0.83 -8.76 12.04
CA GLY A 149 0.67 -9.30 13.39
C GLY A 149 -0.62 -8.85 14.08
N LYS A 150 -1.00 -7.57 13.95
CA LYS A 150 -2.25 -7.03 14.52
C LYS A 150 -3.50 -7.73 13.97
N LEU A 151 -3.50 -8.16 12.71
CA LEU A 151 -4.62 -8.90 12.12
C LEU A 151 -4.77 -10.32 12.70
N PHE A 152 -3.65 -10.93 13.11
CA PHE A 152 -3.63 -12.27 13.67
C PHE A 152 -4.00 -12.31 15.16
N ALA A 153 -4.29 -11.18 15.80
CA ALA A 153 -4.61 -11.14 17.24
C ALA A 153 -5.79 -12.05 17.63
N ALA A 154 -6.71 -12.32 16.71
CA ALA A 154 -7.87 -13.21 16.92
C ALA A 154 -7.67 -14.64 16.35
N VAL A 155 -6.55 -14.91 15.67
CA VAL A 155 -6.21 -16.22 15.11
C VAL A 155 -5.44 -17.03 16.15
N PRO A 156 -5.66 -18.37 16.28
CA PRO A 156 -4.82 -19.21 17.13
C PRO A 156 -3.33 -19.04 16.79
N GLY A 157 -2.49 -18.79 17.80
CA GLY A 157 -1.07 -18.40 17.63
C GLY A 157 -0.82 -16.89 17.65
N GLY A 158 -1.87 -16.08 17.50
CA GLY A 158 -1.87 -14.66 17.81
C GLY A 158 -0.90 -13.81 16.99
N TYR A 159 -0.58 -12.64 17.54
CA TYR A 159 0.36 -11.69 16.96
C TYR A 159 1.72 -12.31 16.54
N PRO A 160 2.40 -13.16 17.37
CA PRO A 160 3.67 -13.75 16.98
C PRO A 160 3.59 -14.59 15.70
N LEU A 161 2.53 -15.39 15.55
CA LEU A 161 2.33 -16.20 14.35
C LEU A 161 2.19 -15.34 13.10
N GLY A 162 1.40 -14.26 13.18
CA GLY A 162 1.23 -13.33 12.06
C GLY A 162 2.54 -12.67 11.63
N VAL A 163 3.34 -12.22 12.59
CA VAL A 163 4.67 -11.64 12.31
C VAL A 163 5.59 -12.69 11.68
N SER A 164 5.64 -13.91 12.21
CA SER A 164 6.48 -14.99 11.68
C SER A 164 6.08 -15.38 10.25
N ILE A 165 4.78 -15.48 9.95
CA ILE A 165 4.30 -15.76 8.59
C ILE A 165 4.66 -14.62 7.65
N GLY A 166 4.41 -13.37 8.04
CA GLY A 166 4.75 -12.20 7.24
C GLY A 166 6.26 -12.16 6.92
N ALA A 167 7.11 -12.37 7.92
CA ALA A 167 8.56 -12.39 7.76
C ALA A 167 9.01 -13.53 6.84
N ALA A 168 8.48 -14.74 7.03
CA ALA A 168 8.82 -15.89 6.21
C ALA A 168 8.44 -15.65 4.74
N VAL A 169 7.26 -15.11 4.47
CA VAL A 169 6.80 -14.81 3.10
C VAL A 169 7.70 -13.78 2.45
N VAL A 170 8.00 -12.67 3.15
CA VAL A 170 8.88 -11.61 2.62
C VAL A 170 10.27 -12.15 2.30
N LEU A 171 10.85 -12.95 3.21
CA LEU A 171 12.15 -13.57 2.98
C LEU A 171 12.12 -14.54 1.80
N LEU A 172 11.11 -15.39 1.72
CA LEU A 172 10.97 -16.36 0.63
C LEU A 172 10.81 -15.66 -0.71
N TRP A 173 9.90 -14.69 -0.83
CA TRP A 173 9.59 -14.02 -2.09
C TRP A 173 10.72 -13.10 -2.54
N THR A 174 11.35 -12.40 -1.61
CA THR A 174 12.54 -11.60 -1.93
C THR A 174 13.74 -12.47 -2.32
N ALA A 175 13.93 -13.64 -1.67
CA ALA A 175 14.97 -14.59 -2.05
C ALA A 175 14.68 -15.29 -3.39
N MET A 176 13.41 -15.46 -3.76
CA MET A 176 13.03 -16.30 -4.89
C MET A 176 13.23 -15.67 -6.27
N ALA A 177 13.33 -14.34 -6.42
CA ALA A 177 13.96 -13.71 -7.59
C ALA A 177 13.78 -12.19 -7.61
N GLY A 178 14.67 -11.53 -8.36
CA GLY A 178 14.70 -10.09 -8.60
C GLY A 178 13.41 -9.52 -9.21
N ILE A 179 13.47 -8.25 -9.59
CA ILE A 179 12.32 -7.38 -9.83
C ILE A 179 11.24 -7.91 -10.78
N TRP A 180 11.55 -8.85 -11.69
CA TRP A 180 10.52 -9.50 -12.51
C TRP A 180 9.51 -10.28 -11.67
N SER A 181 9.96 -11.01 -10.66
CA SER A 181 9.07 -11.74 -9.75
C SER A 181 8.26 -10.74 -8.94
N VAL A 182 8.91 -9.78 -8.28
CA VAL A 182 8.27 -8.71 -7.50
C VAL A 182 7.23 -7.94 -8.32
N ALA A 183 7.56 -7.47 -9.51
CA ALA A 183 6.63 -6.66 -10.31
C ALA A 183 5.40 -7.46 -10.79
N THR A 184 5.54 -8.77 -11.00
CA THR A 184 4.40 -9.62 -11.38
C THR A 184 3.55 -10.05 -10.19
N THR A 185 4.16 -10.31 -9.03
CA THR A 185 3.41 -10.55 -7.79
C THR A 185 2.70 -9.27 -7.34
N ASP A 186 3.34 -8.11 -7.47
CA ASP A 186 2.74 -6.79 -7.20
C ASP A 186 1.50 -6.55 -8.06
N ALA A 187 1.52 -6.95 -9.33
CA ALA A 187 0.35 -6.86 -10.21
C ALA A 187 -0.81 -7.73 -9.71
N PHE A 188 -0.53 -8.95 -9.27
CA PHE A 188 -1.53 -9.80 -8.64
C PHE A 188 -2.04 -9.22 -7.32
N GLN A 189 -1.13 -8.79 -6.43
CA GLN A 189 -1.44 -8.20 -5.12
C GLN A 189 -2.26 -6.92 -5.24
N GLY A 190 -1.89 -6.01 -6.15
CA GLY A 190 -2.63 -4.77 -6.37
C GLY A 190 -4.06 -5.02 -6.89
N LEU A 191 -4.25 -5.99 -7.79
CA LEU A 191 -5.60 -6.39 -8.22
C LEU A 191 -6.39 -7.00 -7.06
N TRP A 192 -5.76 -7.83 -6.24
CA TRP A 192 -6.36 -8.38 -5.02
C TRP A 192 -6.78 -7.29 -4.04
N MET A 193 -5.95 -6.27 -3.84
CA MET A 193 -6.23 -5.11 -2.99
C MET A 193 -7.43 -4.31 -3.48
N LEU A 194 -7.47 -3.93 -4.76
CA LEU A 194 -8.59 -3.16 -5.33
C LEU A 194 -9.91 -3.93 -5.29
N THR A 195 -9.87 -5.22 -5.63
CA THR A 195 -11.08 -6.07 -5.60
C THR A 195 -11.59 -6.25 -4.17
N ALA A 196 -10.70 -6.49 -3.20
CA ALA A 196 -11.06 -6.58 -1.79
C ALA A 196 -11.61 -5.27 -1.24
N ALA A 197 -10.99 -4.12 -1.55
CA ALA A 197 -11.47 -2.81 -1.14
C ALA A 197 -12.85 -2.48 -1.73
N THR A 198 -13.07 -2.84 -2.99
CA THR A 198 -14.36 -2.65 -3.66
C THR A 198 -15.44 -3.51 -3.01
N GLY A 199 -15.18 -4.81 -2.81
CA GLY A 199 -16.11 -5.69 -2.12
C GLY A 199 -16.41 -5.24 -0.68
N PHE A 200 -15.40 -4.73 0.02
CA PHE A 200 -15.54 -4.23 1.39
C PHE A 200 -16.43 -2.98 1.45
N VAL A 201 -16.21 -2.00 0.58
CA VAL A 201 -17.05 -0.80 0.48
C VAL A 201 -18.49 -1.15 0.12
N LEU A 202 -18.69 -2.01 -0.89
CA LEU A 202 -20.03 -2.42 -1.31
C LEU A 202 -20.76 -3.14 -0.18
N TRP A 203 -20.06 -4.00 0.55
CA TRP A 203 -20.63 -4.65 1.74
C TRP A 203 -21.02 -3.64 2.82
N VAL A 204 -20.15 -2.69 3.16
CA VAL A 204 -20.45 -1.66 4.15
C VAL A 204 -21.66 -0.81 3.74
N ALA A 205 -21.70 -0.37 2.47
CA ALA A 205 -22.72 0.55 1.97
C ALA A 205 -24.08 -0.10 1.72
N LEU A 206 -24.09 -1.33 1.18
CA LEU A 206 -25.31 -1.99 0.69
C LEU A 206 -25.88 -3.03 1.66
N PHE A 207 -25.07 -3.53 2.61
CA PHE A 207 -25.50 -4.56 3.54
C PHE A 207 -25.36 -4.13 4.99
N LEU A 208 -24.16 -3.74 5.45
CA LEU A 208 -23.94 -3.41 6.85
C LEU A 208 -24.81 -2.22 7.28
N ALA A 209 -24.68 -1.06 6.64
CA ALA A 209 -25.42 0.12 7.04
C ALA A 209 -26.95 -0.09 6.96
N PRO A 210 -27.53 -0.59 5.84
CA PRO A 210 -28.97 -0.86 5.77
C PRO A 210 -29.46 -1.90 6.79
N SER A 211 -28.66 -2.94 7.12
CA SER A 211 -29.03 -3.93 8.14
C SER A 211 -29.13 -3.35 9.55
N ARG A 212 -28.55 -2.17 9.77
CA ARG A 212 -28.63 -1.38 11.01
C ARG A 212 -29.70 -0.29 10.95
N GLY A 213 -30.53 -0.29 9.91
CA GLY A 213 -31.55 0.73 9.70
C GLY A 213 -31.03 2.11 9.29
N ILE A 214 -29.73 2.25 9.01
CA ILE A 214 -29.10 3.53 8.67
C ILE A 214 -28.73 3.54 7.19
N SER A 215 -29.21 4.54 6.45
CA SER A 215 -28.75 4.76 5.08
C SER A 215 -27.36 5.40 5.03
N VAL A 216 -26.62 5.21 3.94
CA VAL A 216 -25.34 5.93 3.74
C VAL A 216 -25.54 7.44 3.80
N ALA A 217 -26.62 7.97 3.22
CA ALA A 217 -26.92 9.40 3.24
C ALA A 217 -27.14 9.93 4.67
N GLU A 218 -27.82 9.14 5.51
CA GLU A 218 -28.01 9.46 6.92
C GLU A 218 -26.70 9.40 7.70
N ALA A 219 -25.86 8.36 7.48
CA ALA A 219 -24.54 8.27 8.08
C ALA A 219 -23.69 9.52 7.77
N PHE A 220 -23.69 9.97 6.51
CA PHE A 220 -22.98 11.21 6.11
C PHE A 220 -23.63 12.48 6.68
N SER A 221 -24.95 12.50 6.84
CA SER A 221 -25.64 13.63 7.49
C SER A 221 -25.24 13.76 8.95
N LEU A 222 -25.10 12.64 9.68
CA LEU A 222 -24.59 12.59 11.05
C LEU A 222 -23.13 13.06 11.13
N LEU A 223 -22.27 12.59 10.22
CA LEU A 223 -20.88 13.07 10.12
C LEU A 223 -20.81 14.59 9.93
N GLY A 224 -21.70 15.16 9.12
CA GLY A 224 -21.80 16.60 8.90
C GLY A 224 -22.16 17.37 10.18
N ARG A 225 -23.17 16.89 10.92
CA ARG A 225 -23.60 17.50 12.19
C ARG A 225 -22.52 17.45 13.27
N GLU A 226 -21.79 16.35 13.34
CA GLU A 226 -20.70 16.15 14.30
C GLU A 226 -19.35 16.72 13.84
N GLY A 227 -19.31 17.43 12.69
CA GLY A 227 -18.12 18.12 12.22
C GLY A 227 -17.05 17.24 11.54
N TYR A 228 -17.30 15.95 11.33
CA TYR A 228 -16.38 15.02 10.66
C TYR A 228 -16.21 15.28 9.16
N LEU A 229 -17.11 16.04 8.55
CA LEU A 229 -16.97 16.50 7.16
C LEU A 229 -16.31 17.88 7.06
N GLY A 230 -15.96 18.50 8.19
CA GLY A 230 -15.28 19.79 8.25
C GLY A 230 -13.76 19.68 8.13
N LEU A 231 -13.13 20.76 7.66
CA LEU A 231 -11.67 20.84 7.49
C LEU A 231 -10.93 21.43 8.71
N ARG A 232 -11.63 21.79 9.80
CA ARG A 232 -11.05 22.63 10.88
C ARG A 232 -10.82 21.89 12.21
N ALA A 233 -11.44 20.73 12.43
CA ALA A 233 -11.22 19.87 13.59
C ALA A 233 -11.52 18.41 13.23
N PRO A 234 -10.64 17.43 13.56
CA PRO A 234 -9.35 17.55 14.26
C PRO A 234 -8.18 18.01 13.37
N TRP A 235 -8.43 18.35 12.10
CA TRP A 235 -7.42 18.77 11.12
C TRP A 235 -7.15 20.28 11.20
N SER A 236 -6.48 20.75 12.25
CA SER A 236 -5.92 22.12 12.21
C SER A 236 -4.94 22.24 11.04
N LEU A 237 -4.69 23.46 10.53
CA LEU A 237 -3.73 23.67 9.45
C LEU A 237 -2.35 23.07 9.79
N ALA A 238 -1.91 23.22 11.04
CA ALA A 238 -0.65 22.65 11.51
C ALA A 238 -0.64 21.12 11.45
N VAL A 239 -1.72 20.44 11.90
CA VAL A 239 -1.85 18.99 11.81
C VAL A 239 -1.87 18.54 10.35
N PHE A 240 -2.65 19.23 9.50
CA PHE A 240 -2.73 18.91 8.08
C PHE A 240 -1.37 19.03 7.39
N LEU A 241 -0.63 20.11 7.63
CA LEU A 241 0.71 20.29 7.05
C LEU A 241 1.72 19.27 7.60
N ALA A 242 1.66 18.94 8.89
CA ALA A 242 2.55 17.95 9.51
C ALA A 242 2.37 16.55 8.90
N TYR A 243 1.14 16.17 8.56
CA TYR A 243 0.88 14.93 7.83
C TYR A 243 1.29 15.05 6.36
N THR A 244 0.89 16.14 5.69
CA THR A 244 0.96 16.21 4.22
C THR A 244 2.36 16.52 3.68
N ILE A 245 3.12 17.43 4.30
CA ILE A 245 4.42 17.86 3.76
C ILE A 245 5.39 16.69 3.57
N PRO A 246 5.62 15.80 4.57
CA PRO A 246 6.49 14.65 4.38
C PRO A 246 5.98 13.72 3.26
N TRP A 247 4.67 13.54 3.15
CA TRP A 247 4.02 12.67 2.17
C TRP A 247 4.15 13.21 0.74
N ILE A 248 4.07 14.52 0.53
CA ILE A 248 4.25 15.17 -0.78
C ILE A 248 5.56 14.72 -1.46
N PHE A 249 6.63 14.56 -0.68
CA PHE A 249 7.94 14.16 -1.20
C PHE A 249 8.13 12.64 -1.31
N PHE A 250 7.16 11.83 -0.89
CA PHE A 250 7.29 10.38 -0.82
C PHE A 250 7.73 9.76 -2.14
N ALA A 251 7.20 10.24 -3.27
CA ALA A 251 7.51 9.77 -4.62
C ALA A 251 9.00 9.94 -5.03
N VAL A 252 9.72 10.87 -4.40
CA VAL A 252 11.11 11.21 -4.73
C VAL A 252 12.10 10.89 -3.61
N THR A 253 11.64 10.71 -2.37
CA THR A 253 12.51 10.42 -1.21
C THR A 253 12.56 8.94 -0.85
N ASN A 254 11.53 8.15 -1.21
CA ASN A 254 11.49 6.73 -0.90
C ASN A 254 12.22 5.93 -1.99
N PRO A 255 13.37 5.31 -1.68
CA PRO A 255 14.20 4.71 -2.72
C PRO A 255 13.48 3.55 -3.40
N GLN A 256 12.68 2.77 -2.67
CA GLN A 256 11.92 1.67 -3.24
C GLN A 256 10.94 2.17 -4.29
N VAL A 257 10.33 3.34 -4.11
CA VAL A 257 9.42 3.95 -5.09
C VAL A 257 10.19 4.55 -6.26
N VAL A 258 11.27 5.31 -5.98
CA VAL A 258 12.10 5.96 -7.00
C VAL A 258 12.69 4.93 -7.96
N GLN A 259 13.13 3.76 -7.46
CA GLN A 259 13.69 2.70 -8.30
C GLN A 259 12.72 2.23 -9.39
N ARG A 260 11.40 2.27 -9.15
CA ARG A 260 10.39 1.86 -10.15
C ARG A 260 10.32 2.81 -11.35
N ILE A 261 10.77 4.05 -11.19
CA ILE A 261 10.83 5.04 -12.29
C ILE A 261 11.81 4.60 -13.38
N TYR A 262 12.84 3.82 -13.03
CA TYR A 262 13.87 3.40 -13.99
C TYR A 262 13.33 2.34 -14.96
N MET A 263 12.40 1.50 -14.50
CA MET A 263 12.03 0.22 -15.12
C MET A 263 11.21 0.28 -16.43
N PRO A 264 10.35 1.29 -16.70
CA PRO A 264 9.52 1.30 -17.90
C PRO A 264 10.33 1.15 -19.18
N ARG A 265 9.83 0.37 -20.14
CA ARG A 265 10.57 0.01 -21.37
C ARG A 265 10.72 1.14 -22.39
N ASP A 266 9.80 2.08 -22.37
CA ASP A 266 9.71 3.19 -23.32
C ASP A 266 8.90 4.35 -22.68
N ARG A 267 8.91 5.51 -23.34
CA ARG A 267 8.22 6.71 -22.83
C ARG A 267 6.71 6.53 -22.71
N ASN A 268 6.11 5.68 -23.56
CA ASN A 268 4.68 5.37 -23.50
C ASN A 268 4.37 4.47 -22.30
N ALA A 269 5.23 3.50 -21.99
CA ALA A 269 5.14 2.68 -20.78
C ALA A 269 5.28 3.54 -19.52
N LEU A 270 6.19 4.52 -19.50
CA LEU A 270 6.29 5.49 -18.40
C LEU A 270 5.02 6.33 -18.26
N ARG A 271 4.46 6.84 -19.37
CA ARG A 271 3.18 7.57 -19.35
C ARG A 271 2.04 6.71 -18.81
N ARG A 272 1.94 5.46 -19.27
CA ARG A 272 0.93 4.50 -18.81
C ARG A 272 1.11 4.16 -17.33
N MET A 273 2.35 4.04 -16.86
CA MET A 273 2.67 3.86 -15.44
C MET A 273 2.01 4.96 -14.60
N ILE A 274 2.23 6.23 -14.97
CA ILE A 274 1.69 7.40 -14.26
C ILE A 274 0.16 7.40 -14.30
N VAL A 275 -0.45 7.18 -15.47
CA VAL A 275 -1.93 7.20 -15.61
C VAL A 275 -2.58 6.07 -14.83
N TYR A 276 -2.08 4.84 -14.93
CA TYR A 276 -2.67 3.70 -14.22
C TYR A 276 -2.40 3.79 -12.72
N PHE A 277 -1.26 4.31 -12.28
CA PHE A 277 -1.04 4.65 -10.87
C PHE A 277 -2.04 5.68 -10.37
N ALA A 278 -2.32 6.74 -11.15
CA ALA A 278 -3.33 7.74 -10.78
C ALA A 278 -4.72 7.12 -10.60
N LEU A 279 -5.14 6.27 -11.54
CA LEU A 279 -6.44 5.59 -11.48
C LEU A 279 -6.52 4.63 -10.29
N PHE A 280 -5.48 3.83 -10.08
CA PHE A 280 -5.39 2.91 -8.95
C PHE A 280 -5.47 3.70 -7.63
N GLY A 281 -4.61 4.71 -7.49
CA GLY A 281 -4.47 5.48 -6.27
C GLY A 281 -5.72 6.26 -5.90
N LEU A 282 -6.33 6.94 -6.86
CA LEU A 282 -7.59 7.67 -6.66
C LEU A 282 -8.70 6.71 -6.23
N THR A 283 -8.87 5.61 -6.96
CA THR A 283 -9.92 4.63 -6.69
C THR A 283 -9.73 4.00 -5.32
N TYR A 284 -8.53 3.51 -5.01
CA TYR A 284 -8.26 2.83 -3.75
C TYR A 284 -8.42 3.77 -2.55
N THR A 285 -7.91 5.00 -2.65
CA THR A 285 -8.06 6.04 -1.62
C THR A 285 -9.54 6.36 -1.36
N ALA A 286 -10.31 6.58 -2.42
CA ALA A 286 -11.75 6.87 -2.29
C ALA A 286 -12.50 5.72 -1.59
N LEU A 287 -12.26 4.47 -2.01
CA LEU A 287 -12.89 3.30 -1.41
C LEU A 287 -12.56 3.15 0.09
N VAL A 288 -11.27 3.24 0.42
CA VAL A 288 -10.77 3.04 1.79
C VAL A 288 -11.28 4.12 2.74
N THR A 289 -11.17 5.38 2.35
CA THR A 289 -11.63 6.52 3.17
C THR A 289 -13.15 6.49 3.34
N PHE A 290 -13.90 6.17 2.29
CA PHE A 290 -15.35 6.02 2.34
C PHE A 290 -15.77 4.97 3.37
N THR A 291 -15.08 3.82 3.40
CA THR A 291 -15.33 2.76 4.40
C THR A 291 -15.18 3.29 5.83
N GLY A 292 -14.09 4.01 6.12
CA GLY A 292 -13.84 4.59 7.43
C GLY A 292 -14.88 5.63 7.84
N LEU A 293 -15.30 6.47 6.90
CA LEU A 293 -16.34 7.48 7.12
C LEU A 293 -17.70 6.84 7.43
N VAL A 294 -18.15 5.86 6.64
CA VAL A 294 -19.42 5.17 6.92
C VAL A 294 -19.37 4.46 8.27
N ALA A 295 -18.26 3.80 8.61
CA ALA A 295 -18.08 3.17 9.91
C ALA A 295 -18.19 4.19 11.07
N ARG A 296 -17.67 5.41 10.88
CA ARG A 296 -17.81 6.49 11.87
C ARG A 296 -19.25 7.00 11.97
N GLY A 297 -19.94 7.15 10.85
CA GLY A 297 -21.35 7.52 10.82
C GLY A 297 -22.23 6.51 11.57
N LEU A 298 -21.99 5.20 11.37
CA LEU A 298 -22.66 4.14 12.12
C LEU A 298 -22.32 4.20 13.62
N ALA A 299 -21.08 4.54 13.98
CA ALA A 299 -20.70 4.67 15.39
C ALA A 299 -21.43 5.83 16.09
N ILE A 300 -21.57 6.96 15.40
CA ILE A 300 -22.33 8.12 15.89
C ILE A 300 -23.81 7.77 16.04
N ALA A 301 -24.37 6.98 15.12
CA ALA A 301 -25.75 6.50 15.19
C ALA A 301 -26.01 5.50 16.33
N GLY A 302 -24.98 5.03 17.05
CA GLY A 302 -25.10 3.96 18.04
C GLY A 302 -25.17 2.55 17.45
N GLU A 303 -25.02 2.43 16.13
CA GLU A 303 -25.16 1.19 15.36
C GLU A 303 -23.83 0.48 15.09
N PHE A 304 -22.71 1.04 15.55
CA PHE A 304 -21.39 0.42 15.51
C PHE A 304 -20.60 0.81 16.78
N PRO A 305 -19.81 -0.09 17.37
CA PRO A 305 -19.08 0.22 18.60
C PRO A 305 -18.06 1.35 18.38
N VAL A 306 -17.88 2.20 19.39
CA VAL A 306 -16.84 3.22 19.37
C VAL A 306 -15.47 2.56 19.53
N VAL A 307 -14.74 2.42 18.42
CA VAL A 307 -13.38 1.89 18.42
C VAL A 307 -12.38 2.97 18.79
N ARG A 308 -11.66 2.80 19.92
CA ARG A 308 -10.67 3.78 20.41
C ARG A 308 -9.33 3.70 19.71
N ASP A 309 -8.82 2.48 19.51
CA ASP A 309 -7.63 2.25 18.68
C ASP A 309 -8.07 2.23 17.21
N ARG A 310 -7.72 3.29 16.49
CA ARG A 310 -8.14 3.46 15.09
C ARG A 310 -7.66 2.31 14.19
N ASP A 311 -6.54 1.67 14.50
CA ASP A 311 -6.00 0.57 13.70
C ASP A 311 -6.86 -0.70 13.83
N LEU A 312 -7.75 -0.77 14.84
CA LEU A 312 -8.68 -1.87 15.03
C LEU A 312 -10.01 -1.69 14.31
N VAL A 313 -10.28 -0.54 13.68
CA VAL A 313 -11.56 -0.27 13.01
C VAL A 313 -11.86 -1.32 11.93
N THR A 314 -10.89 -1.59 11.06
CA THR A 314 -11.05 -2.61 10.01
C THR A 314 -11.23 -4.01 10.58
N PRO A 315 -10.36 -4.52 11.48
CA PRO A 315 -10.61 -5.78 12.18
C PRO A 315 -11.99 -5.89 12.84
N VAL A 316 -12.49 -4.82 13.46
CA VAL A 316 -13.82 -4.82 14.09
C VAL A 316 -14.92 -4.92 13.04
N LEU A 317 -14.83 -4.17 11.92
CA LEU A 317 -15.76 -4.28 10.79
C LEU A 317 -15.80 -5.70 10.21
N LEU A 318 -14.64 -6.33 10.01
CA LEU A 318 -14.56 -7.72 9.51
C LEU A 318 -15.24 -8.70 10.45
N GLY A 319 -15.33 -8.40 11.75
CA GLY A 319 -16.08 -9.18 12.72
C GLY A 319 -17.59 -9.25 12.48
N TYR A 320 -18.14 -8.36 11.67
CA TYR A 320 -19.56 -8.34 11.26
C TYR A 320 -19.78 -8.84 9.83
N ALA A 321 -18.71 -9.00 9.05
CA ALA A 321 -18.79 -9.42 7.66
C ALA A 321 -19.02 -10.94 7.56
N HIS A 322 -19.53 -11.38 6.41
CA HIS A 322 -19.55 -12.80 6.09
C HIS A 322 -18.11 -13.35 6.09
N PRO A 323 -17.84 -14.55 6.65
CA PRO A 323 -16.48 -15.07 6.81
C PRO A 323 -15.63 -15.08 5.53
N LEU A 324 -16.24 -15.33 4.36
CA LEU A 324 -15.55 -15.28 3.07
C LEU A 324 -15.03 -13.88 2.71
N LEU A 325 -15.84 -12.84 2.91
CA LEU A 325 -15.40 -11.46 2.67
C LEU A 325 -14.35 -11.06 3.70
N ALA A 326 -14.56 -11.44 4.96
CA ALA A 326 -13.62 -11.18 6.03
C ALA A 326 -12.24 -11.78 5.74
N ALA A 327 -12.18 -13.04 5.32
CA ALA A 327 -10.96 -13.72 4.91
C ALA A 327 -10.31 -13.07 3.69
N PHE A 328 -11.10 -12.70 2.66
CA PHE A 328 -10.59 -12.06 1.46
C PHE A 328 -9.95 -10.70 1.74
N VAL A 329 -10.61 -9.86 2.55
CA VAL A 329 -10.09 -8.56 2.98
C VAL A 329 -8.88 -8.72 3.89
N PHE A 330 -8.93 -9.65 4.85
CA PHE A 330 -7.78 -9.98 5.69
C PHE A 330 -6.53 -10.30 4.85
N THR A 331 -6.66 -11.19 3.86
CA THR A 331 -5.57 -11.56 2.96
C THR A 331 -5.11 -10.38 2.11
N SER A 332 -6.01 -9.46 1.73
CA SER A 332 -5.63 -8.24 1.00
C SER A 332 -4.73 -7.30 1.79
N ILE A 333 -4.92 -7.22 3.11
CA ILE A 333 -4.07 -6.40 3.98
C ILE A 333 -2.69 -7.04 4.10
N VAL A 334 -2.62 -8.37 4.25
CA VAL A 334 -1.36 -9.12 4.22
C VAL A 334 -0.65 -8.94 2.88
N ALA A 335 -1.38 -8.99 1.76
CA ALA A 335 -0.84 -8.77 0.43
C ALA A 335 -0.18 -7.39 0.29
N ALA A 336 -0.84 -6.33 0.76
CA ALA A 336 -0.31 -4.96 0.73
C ALA A 336 0.94 -4.77 1.63
N ALA A 337 0.97 -5.43 2.79
CA ALA A 337 2.13 -5.44 3.67
C ALA A 337 3.34 -6.13 3.02
N VAL A 338 3.11 -7.31 2.45
CA VAL A 338 4.15 -8.13 1.80
C VAL A 338 4.72 -7.42 0.58
N SER A 339 3.90 -6.89 -0.33
CA SER A 339 4.39 -6.17 -1.53
C SER A 339 5.30 -4.98 -1.18
N THR A 340 4.94 -4.25 -0.12
CA THR A 340 5.73 -3.13 0.38
C THR A 340 7.05 -3.61 0.98
N ALA A 341 7.00 -4.64 1.82
CA ALA A 341 8.20 -5.18 2.47
C ALA A 341 9.17 -5.81 1.47
N ASP A 342 8.67 -6.59 0.50
CA ASP A 342 9.48 -7.16 -0.60
C ASP A 342 10.19 -6.05 -1.38
N SER A 343 9.45 -4.98 -1.68
CA SER A 343 9.99 -3.83 -2.39
C SER A 343 11.08 -3.11 -1.62
N ILE A 344 10.94 -2.97 -0.30
CA ILE A 344 11.95 -2.41 0.58
C ILE A 344 13.20 -3.29 0.57
N VAL A 345 13.07 -4.60 0.81
CA VAL A 345 14.21 -5.50 0.90
C VAL A 345 14.96 -5.56 -0.44
N LEU A 346 14.25 -5.68 -1.57
CA LEU A 346 14.86 -5.67 -2.90
C LEU A 346 15.69 -4.40 -3.12
N THR A 347 15.15 -3.23 -2.79
CA THR A 347 15.86 -1.95 -2.98
C THR A 347 17.02 -1.76 -2.01
N LEU A 348 16.95 -2.28 -0.79
CA LEU A 348 18.09 -2.24 0.14
C LEU A 348 19.25 -3.14 -0.32
N THR A 349 18.96 -4.17 -1.13
CA THR A 349 19.98 -5.06 -1.68
C THR A 349 20.60 -4.60 -3.01
N SER A 350 20.11 -3.52 -3.61
CA SER A 350 20.55 -3.00 -4.93
C SER A 350 21.70 -2.01 -4.86
#